data_AF-A0A381TZU0-F1
#
_entry.id   AF-A0A381TZU0-F1
#
_cell.length_a   1.000
_cell.length_b   1.000
_cell.length_c   1.000
_cell.angle_alpha   90.00
_cell.angle_beta   90.00
_cell.angle_gamma   90.00
#
_symmetry.space_group_name_H-M   'P 1'
#
loop_
_entity.id
_entity.type
_entity.pdbx_description
1 polymer ?
#
loop_
_entity_poly.entity_id
_entity_poly.type
_entity_poly.pdbx_seq_one_letter_code
_entity_poly.pdbx_strand_id
1 'polypeptide(L)' 'MIGLSHVASTVNVITTDGQARRSSVTVSAGANGPIIQVCLHHLGRSVPVIIENRVFAVNVLREDQVFISEAFAGRQ' A
#
# COMPACT_ATOMS: atom_id res chain seq x y z
N MET A 1 -12.33 19.59 6.89
CA MET A 1 -11.10 19.38 7.70
C MET A 1 -9.96 19.03 6.75
N ILE A 2 -9.05 19.97 6.48
CA ILE A 2 -7.94 19.83 5.51
C ILE A 2 -6.61 19.37 6.17
N GLY A 3 -6.61 19.03 7.45
CA GLY A 3 -5.36 18.75 8.18
C GLY A 3 -4.51 17.62 7.60
N LEU A 4 -5.15 16.60 7.01
CA LEU A 4 -4.45 15.42 6.51
C LEU A 4 -3.58 15.71 5.27
N SER A 5 -3.93 16.72 4.45
CA SER A 5 -3.12 17.09 3.27
C SER A 5 -1.83 17.83 3.63
N HIS A 6 -1.66 18.25 4.89
CA HIS A 6 -0.44 18.90 5.38
C HIS A 6 0.50 17.93 6.11
N VAL A 7 0.10 16.67 6.30
CA VAL A 7 0.93 15.66 6.97
C VAL A 7 1.74 14.92 5.91
N ALA A 8 3.06 15.13 5.93
CA ALA A 8 3.95 14.38 5.06
C ALA A 8 3.97 12.90 5.44
N SER A 9 3.90 12.02 4.44
CA SER A 9 4.02 10.57 4.60
C SER A 9 4.75 10.00 3.39
N THR A 10 5.61 9.01 3.63
CA THR A 10 6.29 8.29 2.55
C THR A 10 5.28 7.49 1.73
N VAL A 11 5.43 7.49 0.41
CA VAL A 11 4.58 6.70 -0.49
C VAL A 11 5.10 5.27 -0.56
N ASN A 12 4.20 4.30 -0.36
CA ASN A 12 4.53 2.90 -0.37
C ASN A 12 3.62 2.14 -1.33
N VAL A 13 4.12 1.05 -1.90
CA VAL A 13 3.29 0.06 -2.60
C VAL A 13 3.28 -1.22 -1.81
N ILE A 14 2.09 -1.67 -1.44
CA ILE A 14 1.87 -3.00 -0.90
C ILE A 14 1.74 -3.97 -2.04
N THR A 15 2.48 -5.07 -1.96
CA THR A 15 2.37 -6.20 -2.89
C THR A 15 2.12 -7.46 -2.10
N THR A 16 1.24 -8.32 -2.61
CA THR A 16 1.03 -9.67 -2.08
C THR A 16 1.09 -10.67 -3.21
N ASP A 17 1.57 -11.86 -2.91
CA ASP A 17 1.59 -13.01 -3.80
C ASP A 17 1.41 -14.29 -2.97
N GLY A 18 0.70 -15.27 -3.52
CA GLY A 18 0.25 -16.45 -2.79
C GLY A 18 -0.84 -17.22 -3.54
N GLN A 19 -1.52 -18.14 -2.83
CA GLN A 19 -2.48 -19.06 -3.44
C GLN A 19 -3.69 -18.36 -4.07
N ALA A 20 -4.09 -17.18 -3.56
CA ALA A 20 -5.22 -16.45 -4.09
C ALA A 20 -4.91 -15.87 -5.47
N ARG A 21 -3.81 -15.11 -5.56
CA ARG A 21 -3.20 -14.44 -6.73
C ARG A 21 -2.29 -13.30 -6.26
N ARG A 22 -1.56 -12.70 -7.20
CA ARG A 22 -0.87 -11.43 -6.98
C ARG A 22 -1.83 -10.24 -6.93
N SER A 23 -1.58 -9.31 -6.00
CA SER A 23 -2.29 -8.03 -5.92
C SER A 23 -1.40 -6.93 -5.34
N SER A 24 -1.79 -5.67 -5.55
CA SER A 24 -1.02 -4.51 -5.10
C SER A 24 -1.88 -3.27 -4.89
N VAL A 25 -1.39 -2.31 -4.09
CA VAL A 25 -2.07 -1.04 -3.83
C VAL A 25 -1.09 0.02 -3.28
N THR A 26 -1.23 1.26 -3.73
CA THR A 26 -0.51 2.42 -3.17
C THR A 26 -1.11 2.84 -1.83
N VAL A 27 -0.27 2.99 -0.80
CA VAL A 27 -0.68 3.36 0.56
C VAL A 27 0.34 4.26 1.26
N SER A 28 -0.11 4.94 2.31
CA SER A 28 0.76 5.41 3.39
C SER A 28 0.92 4.32 4.44
N ALA A 29 2.15 4.10 4.92
CA ALA A 29 2.48 3.08 5.92
C ALA A 29 3.16 3.71 7.14
N GLY A 30 2.97 3.10 8.30
CA GLY A 30 3.65 3.45 9.55
C GLY A 30 4.45 2.27 10.09
N ALA A 31 5.53 2.56 10.83
CA ALA A 31 6.38 1.55 11.43
C ALA A 31 6.48 1.77 12.95
N ASN A 32 6.45 0.68 13.72
CA ASN A 32 6.76 0.68 15.14
C ASN A 32 7.70 -0.51 15.44
N GLY A 33 9.01 -0.24 15.45
CA GLY A 33 10.02 -1.29 15.51
C GLY A 33 9.96 -2.22 14.29
N PRO A 34 10.01 -3.55 14.46
CA PRO A 34 9.92 -4.50 13.33
C PRO A 34 8.49 -4.68 12.80
N ILE A 35 7.50 -4.03 13.39
CA ILE A 35 6.10 -4.14 13.00
C ILE A 35 5.76 -3.00 12.05
N ILE A 36 5.36 -3.34 10.82
CA ILE A 36 4.80 -2.38 9.87
C ILE A 36 3.28 -2.47 9.89
N GLN A 37 2.61 -1.33 9.97
CA GLN A 37 1.16 -1.20 9.90
C GLN A 37 0.75 -0.42 8.66
N VAL A 38 -0.27 -0.93 7.98
CA VAL A 38 -0.87 -0.28 6.81
C VAL A 38 -2.38 -0.20 6.96
N CYS A 39 -2.94 0.94 6.55
CA CYS A 39 -4.38 1.15 6.53
C CYS A 39 -4.87 0.96 5.09
N LEU A 40 -5.77 -0.01 4.90
CA LEU A 40 -6.39 -0.28 3.61
C LEU A 40 -7.86 0.12 3.63
N HIS A 41 -8.32 0.73 2.54
CA HIS A 41 -9.75 0.95 2.37
C HIS A 41 -10.46 -0.41 2.27
N HIS A 42 -11.42 -0.69 3.16
CA HIS A 42 -12.05 -2.01 3.27
C HIS A 42 -12.80 -2.47 2.00
N LEU A 43 -13.23 -1.55 1.14
CA LEU A 43 -13.81 -1.87 -0.18
C LEU A 43 -12.74 -1.97 -1.31
N GLY A 44 -11.46 -1.87 -0.95
CA GLY A 44 -10.35 -1.95 -1.89
C GLY A 44 -10.21 -3.37 -2.45
N ARG A 45 -10.04 -3.47 -3.77
CA ARG A 45 -9.93 -4.76 -4.51
C ARG A 45 -8.81 -5.67 -4.00
N SER A 46 -7.75 -5.09 -3.41
CA SER A 46 -6.58 -5.81 -2.92
C SER A 46 -6.76 -6.39 -1.52
N VAL A 47 -7.73 -5.89 -0.73
CA VAL A 47 -8.00 -6.33 0.65
C VAL A 47 -8.28 -7.83 0.76
N PRO A 48 -9.25 -8.42 0.02
CA PRO A 48 -9.53 -9.85 0.15
C PRO A 48 -8.32 -10.72 -0.24
N VAL A 49 -7.55 -10.30 -1.24
CA VAL A 49 -6.34 -11.04 -1.70
C VAL A 49 -5.24 -11.00 -0.65
N ILE A 50 -5.01 -9.85 0.00
CA ILE A 50 -4.01 -9.70 1.06
C ILE A 50 -4.39 -10.57 2.28
N ILE A 51 -5.67 -10.57 2.66
CA ILE A 51 -6.17 -11.39 3.78
C ILE A 51 -6.01 -12.89 3.48
N GLU A 52 -6.31 -13.30 2.25
CA GLU A 52 -6.21 -14.71 1.84
C GLU A 52 -4.75 -15.19 1.75
N ASN A 53 -3.86 -14.39 1.13
CA ASN A 53 -2.44 -14.73 1.02
C ASN A 53 -1.70 -14.71 2.37
N ARG A 54 -2.16 -13.91 3.34
CA ARG A 54 -1.54 -13.71 4.68
C ARG A 54 -0.09 -13.24 4.68
N VAL A 55 0.42 -12.84 3.54
CA VAL A 55 1.77 -12.27 3.37
C VAL A 55 1.67 -11.02 2.50
N PHE A 56 2.48 -10.03 2.81
CA PHE A 56 2.64 -8.86 1.97
C PHE A 56 4.04 -8.28 2.14
N ALA A 57 4.50 -7.54 1.14
CA ALA A 57 5.71 -6.74 1.18
C ALA A 57 5.36 -5.26 1.11
N VAL A 58 6.17 -4.45 1.79
CA VAL A 58 6.06 -2.99 1.81
C VAL A 58 7.21 -2.43 1.00
N ASN A 59 6.90 -1.85 -0.15
CA ASN A 59 7.88 -1.27 -1.05
C ASN A 59 7.89 0.25 -0.84
N VAL A 60 8.88 0.76 -0.12
CA VAL A 60 9.09 2.20 0.10
C VAL A 60 9.59 2.81 -1.20
N LEU A 61 8.85 3.77 -1.76
CA LEU A 61 9.22 4.40 -3.02
C LEU A 61 10.20 5.56 -2.81
N ARG A 62 11.14 5.70 -3.75
CA ARG A 62 11.99 6.87 -3.87
C ARG A 62 11.26 8.02 -4.55
N GLU A 63 11.82 9.22 -4.43
CA GLU A 63 11.31 10.46 -5.03
C GLU A 63 11.10 10.35 -6.55
N ASP A 64 11.98 9.62 -7.25
CA ASP A 64 11.94 9.44 -8.70
C ASP A 64 10.92 8.38 -9.20
N GLN A 65 10.16 7.75 -8.29
CA GLN A 65 9.27 6.62 -8.59
C GLN A 65 7.77 6.96 -8.60
N VAL A 66 7.42 8.22 -8.90
CA VAL A 66 6.01 8.67 -8.98
C VAL A 66 5.19 7.81 -9.95
N PHE A 67 5.78 7.40 -11.08
CA PHE A 67 5.10 6.55 -12.07
C PHE A 67 4.65 5.20 -11.50
N ILE A 68 5.38 4.64 -10.53
CA ILE A 68 5.02 3.39 -9.86
C ILE A 68 3.80 3.61 -8.97
N SER A 69 3.81 4.70 -8.19
CA SER A 69 2.69 5.08 -7.34
C SER A 69 1.40 5.23 -8.14
N GLU A 70 1.47 5.93 -9.27
CA GLU A 70 0.33 6.15 -10.17
C GLU A 70 -0.22 4.86 -10.77
N ALA A 71 0.66 3.95 -11.21
CA ALA A 71 0.26 2.65 -11.75
C ALA A 71 -0.49 1.78 -10.73
N PHE A 72 -0.20 1.93 -9.42
CA PHE A 72 -0.81 1.15 -8.35
C PHE A 72 -1.87 1.90 -7.52
N ALA A 73 -2.19 3.14 -7.89
CA ALA A 73 -3.21 3.96 -7.23
C ALA A 73 -4.66 3.63 -7.64
N GLY A 74 -4.88 2.69 -8.57
CA GLY A 74 -6.21 2.31 -9.03
C GLY A 74 -6.85 3.33 -9.98
N ARG A 75 -6.04 4.12 -10.69
CA ARG A 75 -6.47 5.09 -11.71
C ARG A 75 -6.70 4.46 -13.10
N GLN A 76 -6.95 3.14 -13.17
CA GLN A 76 -7.26 2.38 -14.38
C GLN A 76 -8.46 1.45 -14.15
#